data_AF-A0A3C0X161-F1
#
_entry.id   AF-A0A3C0X161-F1
#
_cell.length_a   1.000
_cell.length_b   1.000
_cell.length_c   1.000
_cell.angle_alpha   90.00
_cell.angle_beta   90.00
_cell.angle_gamma   90.00
#
_symmetry.space_group_name_H-M   'P 1'
#
loop_
_entity.id
_entity.type
_entity.pdbx_description
1 polymer ?
#
loop_
_entity_poly.entity_id
_entity_poly.type
_entity_poly.pdbx_seq_one_letter_code
_entity_poly.pdbx_strand_id
1 'polypeptide(L)' 'MSGHSKWNNIKRKKEKTDAAKAKIFTKIGREISVIVKTGGANPNENSKLKDAIAKAKAANVPNDNIERIIKK' A
#
# COMPACT_ATOMS: atom_id res chain seq x y z
N MET A 1 -12.58 24.71 -29.03
CA MET A 1 -12.89 23.93 -27.82
C MET A 1 -11.95 22.73 -27.72
N SER A 2 -11.06 22.76 -26.71
CA SER A 2 -10.41 21.71 -25.91
C SER A 2 -10.62 20.20 -26.15
N GLY A 3 -10.74 19.72 -27.39
CA GLY A 3 -10.91 18.28 -27.71
C GLY A 3 -9.65 17.42 -27.54
N HIS A 4 -8.45 17.97 -27.70
CA HIS A 4 -7.20 17.20 -27.80
C HIS A 4 -6.37 17.05 -26.51
N SER A 5 -6.70 17.76 -25.42
CA SER A 5 -5.88 17.76 -24.19
C SER A 5 -6.54 17.11 -22.98
N LYS A 6 -7.80 16.70 -23.08
CA LYS A 6 -8.55 16.06 -21.99
C LYS A 6 -7.84 14.81 -21.47
N TRP A 7 -7.40 13.94 -22.37
CA TRP A 7 -6.66 12.74 -22.01
C TRP A 7 -5.32 13.06 -21.34
N ASN A 8 -4.54 13.98 -21.91
CA ASN A 8 -3.23 14.36 -21.37
C ASN A 8 -3.32 14.95 -19.96
N ASN A 9 -4.36 15.76 -19.69
CA ASN A 9 -4.61 16.32 -18.36
C ASN A 9 -5.05 15.23 -17.36
N ILE A 10 -5.91 14.30 -17.76
CA ILE A 10 -6.31 13.14 -16.93
C ILE A 10 -5.09 12.28 -16.61
N LYS A 11 -4.26 11.98 -17.62
CA LYS A 11 -3.03 11.20 -17.48
C LYS A 11 -2.08 11.85 -16.46
N ARG A 12 -1.74 13.13 -16.63
CA ARG A 12 -0.86 13.87 -15.71
C ARG A 12 -1.38 13.87 -14.28
N LYS A 13 -2.70 14.08 -14.10
CA LYS A 13 -3.34 14.06 -12.77
C LYS A 13 -3.25 12.68 -12.14
N LYS A 14 -3.55 11.63 -12.92
CA LYS A 14 -3.48 10.24 -12.48
C LYS A 14 -2.05 9.82 -12.11
N GLU A 15 -1.07 10.16 -12.93
CA GLU A 15 0.35 9.87 -12.65
C GLU A 15 0.81 10.48 -11.32
N LYS A 16 0.41 11.73 -11.04
CA LYS A 16 0.74 12.38 -9.76
C LYS A 16 0.09 11.67 -8.58
N THR A 17 -1.18 11.26 -8.70
CA THR A 17 -1.87 10.53 -7.63
C THR A 17 -1.30 9.14 -7.43
N ASP A 18 -0.96 8.44 -8.51
CA ASP A 18 -0.41 7.08 -8.46
C ASP A 18 1.00 7.09 -7.87
N ALA A 19 1.82 8.09 -8.20
CA ALA A 19 3.14 8.28 -7.59
C ALA A 19 3.05 8.54 -6.07
N ALA A 20 2.07 9.32 -5.62
CA ALA A 20 1.84 9.55 -4.20
C ALA A 20 1.39 8.25 -3.49
N LYS A 21 0.45 7.50 -4.08
CA LYS A 21 0.01 6.20 -3.56
C LYS A 21 1.13 5.17 -3.50
N ALA A 22 1.98 5.10 -4.53
CA ALA A 22 3.10 4.17 -4.58
C ALA A 22 4.09 4.37 -3.40
N LYS A 23 4.35 5.62 -3.02
CA LYS A 23 5.18 5.94 -1.84
C LYS A 23 4.55 5.43 -0.55
N ILE A 24 3.24 5.63 -0.38
CA ILE A 24 2.48 5.15 0.79
C ILE A 24 2.54 3.62 0.86
N PHE A 25 2.27 2.94 -0.26
CA PHE A 25 2.29 1.47 -0.34
C PHE A 25 3.66 0.90 -0.01
N THR A 26 4.72 1.53 -0.50
CA THR A 26 6.10 1.11 -0.20
C THR A 26 6.42 1.27 1.29
N LYS A 27 5.99 2.37 1.92
CA LYS A 27 6.21 2.61 3.35
C LYS A 27 5.48 1.59 4.21
N ILE A 28 4.19 1.36 3.94
CA ILE A 28 3.37 0.38 4.65
C ILE A 28 3.91 -1.04 4.44
N GLY A 29 4.30 -1.40 3.21
CA GLY A 29 4.84 -2.72 2.93
C GLY A 29 6.16 -3.00 3.67
N ARG A 30 7.05 -2.01 3.77
CA ARG A 30 8.27 -2.11 4.59
C ARG A 30 7.95 -2.25 6.08
N GLU A 31 7.00 -1.45 6.58
CA GLU A 31 6.53 -1.51 7.96
C GLU A 31 6.03 -2.93 8.32
N ILE A 32 5.16 -3.51 7.49
CA ILE A 32 4.67 -4.89 7.67
C ILE A 32 5.82 -5.90 7.64
N SER A 33 6.74 -5.80 6.65
CA SER A 33 7.86 -6.73 6.54
C SER A 33 8.79 -6.70 7.77
N VAL A 34 9.06 -5.52 8.33
CA VAL A 34 9.87 -5.40 9.55
C VAL A 34 9.14 -6.01 10.74
N ILE A 35 7.84 -5.73 10.90
CA ILE A 35 7.03 -6.27 11.99
C ILE A 35 7.01 -7.80 11.94
N VAL A 36 6.77 -8.38 10.75
CA VAL A 36 6.76 -9.83 10.52
C VAL A 36 8.11 -10.46 10.88
N LYS A 37 9.24 -9.83 10.47
CA LYS A 37 10.58 -10.32 10.82
C LYS A 37 10.86 -10.30 12.32
N THR A 38 10.33 -9.31 13.04
CA THR A 38 10.60 -9.15 14.48
C THR A 38 9.67 -9.95 15.39
N GLY A 39 8.44 -10.21 14.96
CA GLY A 39 7.39 -10.76 15.82
C GLY A 39 6.55 -11.87 15.18
N GLY A 40 7.05 -12.47 14.10
CA GLY A 40 6.38 -13.57 13.41
C GLY A 40 5.27 -13.14 12.45
N ALA A 41 4.88 -14.08 11.58
CA ALA A 41 3.90 -13.87 10.52
C ALA A 41 2.43 -13.97 10.99
N ASN A 42 2.19 -14.30 12.27
CA ASN A 42 0.86 -14.55 12.81
C ASN A 42 0.20 -13.25 13.32
N PRO A 43 -0.88 -12.75 12.68
CA PRO A 43 -1.54 -11.50 13.10
C PRO A 43 -2.28 -11.62 14.44
N ASN A 44 -2.58 -12.83 14.89
CA ASN A 44 -3.25 -13.10 16.16
C ASN A 44 -2.28 -13.03 17.36
N GLU A 45 -1.01 -13.32 17.12
CA GLU A 45 0.04 -13.30 18.16
C GLU A 45 0.77 -11.96 18.20
N ASN A 46 0.68 -11.16 17.13
CA ASN A 46 1.36 -9.89 16.99
C ASN A 46 0.37 -8.73 16.80
N SER A 47 0.06 -8.02 17.89
CA SER A 47 -0.82 -6.85 17.86
C SER A 47 -0.33 -5.76 16.89
N LYS A 48 0.98 -5.57 16.76
CA LYS A 48 1.55 -4.58 15.82
C LYS A 48 1.29 -4.96 14.36
N LEU A 49 1.29 -6.26 14.06
CA LEU A 49 0.98 -6.76 12.71
C LEU A 49 -0.49 -6.50 12.37
N LYS A 50 -1.40 -6.72 13.34
CA LYS A 50 -2.82 -6.42 13.17
C LYS A 50 -3.07 -4.94 12.88
N ASP A 51 -2.42 -4.04 13.62
CA ASP A 51 -2.53 -2.59 13.41
C ASP A 51 -1.95 -2.17 12.04
N ALA A 52 -0.81 -2.74 11.65
CA ALA A 52 -0.20 -2.48 10.34
C ALA A 52 -1.10 -2.95 9.18
N ILE A 53 -1.77 -4.10 9.32
CA ILE A 53 -2.74 -4.60 8.35
C ILE A 53 -3.96 -3.67 8.27
N ALA A 54 -4.48 -3.20 9.41
CA ALA A 54 -5.59 -2.25 9.43
C ALA A 54 -5.23 -0.93 8.72
N LYS A 55 -4.03 -0.41 8.95
CA LYS A 55 -3.48 0.77 8.26
C LYS A 55 -3.31 0.54 6.76
N ALA A 56 -2.87 -0.65 6.35
CA ALA A 56 -2.77 -1.03 4.94
C ALA A 56 -4.13 -1.06 4.25
N LYS A 57 -5.14 -1.64 4.90
CA LYS A 57 -6.53 -1.66 4.41
C LYS A 57 -7.11 -0.25 4.31
N ALA A 58 -6.88 0.60 5.31
CA ALA A 58 -7.31 2.01 5.27
C ALA A 58 -6.65 2.79 4.11
N ALA A 59 -5.43 2.43 3.73
CA ALA A 59 -4.73 3.00 2.59
C ALA A 59 -5.14 2.39 1.23
N ASN A 60 -6.09 1.44 1.19
CA ASN A 60 -6.48 0.68 0.00
C ASN A 60 -5.32 -0.14 -0.62
N VAL A 61 -4.41 -0.66 0.21
CA VAL A 61 -3.45 -1.66 -0.25
C VAL A 61 -4.20 -2.97 -0.56
N PRO A 62 -3.99 -3.60 -1.73
CA PRO A 62 -4.60 -4.89 -2.04
C PRO A 62 -4.24 -5.97 -1.01
N ASN A 63 -5.21 -6.81 -0.64
CA ASN A 63 -5.00 -7.88 0.34
C ASN A 63 -3.91 -8.86 -0.12
N ASP A 64 -3.86 -9.20 -1.41
CA ASP A 64 -2.83 -10.07 -1.99
C ASP A 64 -1.40 -9.56 -1.73
N ASN A 65 -1.21 -8.24 -1.77
CA ASN A 65 0.09 -7.64 -1.47
C ASN A 65 0.44 -7.76 0.02
N ILE A 66 -0.54 -7.59 0.90
CA ILE A 66 -0.36 -7.74 2.36
C ILE A 66 0.02 -9.20 2.66
N GLU A 67 -0.73 -10.16 2.13
CA GLU A 67 -0.46 -11.58 2.33
C GLU A 67 0.90 -12.01 1.78
N ARG A 68 1.28 -11.51 0.59
CA ARG A 68 2.59 -11.80 0.01
C ARG A 68 3.75 -11.28 0.87
N ILE A 69 3.56 -10.16 1.56
CA ILE A 69 4.58 -9.61 2.46
C ILE A 69 4.64 -10.41 3.77
N ILE A 70 3.50 -10.89 4.27
CA ILE A 70 3.43 -11.70 5.50
C ILE A 70 4.03 -13.10 5.30
N LYS A 71 3.80 -13.71 4.13
CA LYS A 71 4.31 -15.04 3.79
C LYS A 71 5.81 -15.07 3.46
N LYS A 72 6.46 -13.90 3.36
CA LYS A 72 7.85 -13.75 2.92
C LYS A 72 8.77 -13.51 4.11
#